data_AF-A0A958EFY2-F1
#
_entry.id   AF-A0A958EFY2-F1
#
_cell.length_a   1.000
_cell.length_b   1.000
_cell.length_c   1.000
_cell.angle_alpha   90.00
_cell.angle_beta   90.00
_cell.angle_gamma   90.00
#
_symmetry.space_group_name_H-M   'P 1'
#
loop_
_entity.id
_entity.type
_entity.pdbx_description
1 polymer ?
#
loop_
_entity_poly.entity_id
_entity_poly.type
_entity_poly.pdbx_seq_one_letter_code
_entity_poly.pdbx_strand_id
1 'polypeptide(L)' 'MPEITAMDLVCPLCHTKNSRYYNQDEHREYLHCQTCELVFVPRVYHLPPDQEKKGYELEKGARMRNRYSR' A
#
# COMPACT_ATOMS: atom_id res chain seq x y z
N MET A 1 10.19 -5.62 -16.24
CA MET A 1 9.79 -6.23 -14.96
C MET A 1 10.55 -5.47 -13.89
N PRO A 2 9.92 -4.83 -12.90
CA PRO A 2 10.66 -4.12 -11.86
C PRO A 2 11.52 -5.14 -11.11
N GLU A 3 12.82 -4.92 -11.06
CA GLU A 3 13.74 -5.80 -10.33
C GLU A 3 13.57 -5.58 -8.82
N ILE A 4 13.29 -6.65 -8.08
CA ILE A 4 13.29 -6.64 -6.62
C ILE A 4 14.73 -6.45 -6.16
N THR A 5 15.06 -5.29 -5.59
CA THR A 5 16.42 -5.02 -5.11
C THR A 5 16.60 -5.49 -3.67
N ALA A 6 17.85 -5.65 -3.23
CA ALA A 6 18.17 -6.06 -1.85
C ALA A 6 17.65 -5.09 -0.77
N MET A 7 17.24 -3.87 -1.15
CA MET A 7 16.62 -2.88 -0.24
C MET A 7 15.10 -3.06 -0.09
N ASP A 8 14.47 -3.83 -0.98
CA ASP A 8 13.03 -4.12 -0.95
C ASP A 8 12.68 -5.36 -0.11
N LEU A 9 13.70 -6.15 0.23
CA LEU A 9 13.62 -7.35 1.08
C LEU A 9 13.80 -7.04 2.58
N VAL A 10 13.84 -5.77 2.96
CA VAL A 10 14.03 -5.38 4.36
C VAL A 10 12.69 -5.40 5.09
N CYS A 11 12.59 -6.18 6.16
CA CYS A 11 11.39 -6.24 6.97
C CYS A 11 11.07 -4.87 7.59
N PRO A 12 9.85 -4.31 7.41
CA PRO A 12 9.49 -3.01 7.95
C PRO A 12 9.34 -2.99 9.48
N LEU A 13 9.24 -4.16 10.13
CA LEU A 13 9.01 -4.26 11.57
C LEU A 13 10.33 -4.38 12.34
N CYS A 14 11.22 -5.28 11.92
CA CYS A 14 12.48 -5.55 12.62
C CYS A 14 13.73 -5.09 11.84
N HIS A 15 13.57 -4.52 10.65
CA HIS A 15 14.66 -4.03 9.79
C HIS A 15 15.71 -5.06 9.40
N THR A 16 15.41 -6.36 9.56
CA THR A 16 16.28 -7.44 9.11
C THR A 16 16.18 -7.64 7.59
N LYS A 17 17.27 -8.13 6.99
CA LYS A 17 17.31 -8.63 5.60
C LYS A 17 16.98 -10.13 5.50
N ASN A 18 16.65 -10.76 6.62
CA ASN A 18 16.33 -12.18 6.70
C ASN A 18 14.87 -12.48 6.29
N SER A 19 14.44 -11.95 5.15
CA SER A 19 13.15 -12.29 4.54
C SER A 19 13.36 -13.31 3.43
N ARG A 20 12.44 -14.28 3.33
CA ARG A 20 12.41 -15.26 2.25
C ARG A 20 11.13 -15.11 1.45
N TYR A 21 11.19 -15.49 0.18
CA TYR A 21 9.98 -15.70 -0.61
C TYR A 21 9.03 -16.66 0.12
N TYR A 22 7.78 -16.25 0.24
CA TYR A 22 6.73 -17.03 0.88
C TYR A 22 5.72 -17.52 -0.15
N ASN A 23 5.17 -16.60 -0.93
CA ASN A 23 4.18 -16.92 -1.96
C ASN A 23 4.11 -15.79 -3.00
N GLN A 24 3.43 -16.02 -4.11
CA GLN A 24 3.17 -15.02 -5.13
C GLN A 24 1.73 -15.17 -5.63
N ASP A 25 1.03 -14.05 -5.70
CA ASP A 25 -0.25 -13.93 -6.40
C ASP A 25 -0.03 -13.44 -7.84
N GLU A 26 -1.09 -13.34 -8.63
CA GLU A 26 -1.03 -12.94 -10.05
C GLU A 26 -0.31 -11.60 -10.31
N HIS A 27 -0.22 -10.73 -9.30
CA HIS A 27 0.32 -9.38 -9.43
C HIS A 27 1.42 -9.00 -8.42
N ARG A 28 1.67 -9.80 -7.36
CA ARG A 28 2.54 -9.40 -6.24
C ARG A 28 3.22 -10.60 -5.58
N GLU A 29 4.48 -10.41 -5.17
CA GLU A 29 5.23 -11.39 -4.37
C GLU A 29 5.14 -11.06 -2.88
N TYR A 30 4.97 -12.10 -2.07
CA TYR A 30 4.93 -12.05 -0.60
C TYR A 30 6.24 -12.60 -0.04
N LEU A 31 6.76 -11.89 0.94
CA LEU A 31 7.99 -12.22 1.65
C LEU A 31 7.67 -12.51 3.12
N HIS A 32 8.23 -13.58 3.65
CA HIS A 32 8.14 -13.94 5.06
C HIS A 32 9.47 -13.69 5.77
N CYS A 33 9.43 -12.83 6.78
CA CYS A 33 10.56 -12.55 7.66
C CYS A 33 10.82 -13.73 8.59
N GLN A 34 12.01 -14.33 8.54
CA GLN A 34 12.39 -15.46 9.39
C GLN A 34 12.79 -15.04 10.81
N THR A 35 12.84 -13.74 11.10
CA THR A 35 13.21 -13.20 12.42
C THR A 35 11.99 -12.84 13.27
N CYS A 36 10.96 -12.26 12.65
CA CYS A 36 9.75 -11.82 13.36
C CYS A 36 8.47 -12.44 12.79
N GLU A 37 8.59 -13.40 11.88
CA GLU A 37 7.49 -14.16 11.27
C GLU A 37 6.45 -13.28 10.53
N LEU A 38 6.85 -12.07 10.16
CA LEU A 38 6.00 -11.13 9.45
C LEU A 38 5.97 -11.43 7.95
N VAL A 39 4.78 -11.58 7.39
CA VAL A 39 4.56 -11.59 5.94
C VAL A 39 4.36 -10.15 5.46
N PHE A 40 5.17 -9.70 4.49
CA PHE A 40 5.10 -8.37 3.90
C PHE A 40 5.35 -8.41 2.39
N VAL A 41 5.06 -7.31 1.71
CA VAL A 41 5.23 -7.17 0.25
C VAL A 41 6.34 -6.13 -0.01
N PRO A 42 7.24 -6.36 -0.99
CA PRO A 42 8.28 -5.40 -1.33
C PRO A 42 7.69 -4.10 -1.92
N ARG A 43 8.39 -2.98 -1.69
CA ARG A 43 7.92 -1.64 -2.07
C ARG A 43 7.70 -1.45 -3.56
N VAL A 44 8.31 -2.26 -4.42
CA VAL A 44 8.05 -2.22 -5.87
C VAL A 44 6.59 -2.54 -6.23
N TYR A 45 5.90 -3.31 -5.38
CA TYR A 45 4.48 -3.61 -5.54
C TYR A 45 3.59 -2.65 -4.74
N HIS A 46 4.16 -1.76 -3.93
CA HIS A 46 3.39 -0.67 -3.35
C HIS A 46 3.10 0.31 -4.48
N LEU A 47 1.81 0.51 -4.77
CA LEU A 47 1.39 1.49 -5.77
C LEU A 47 2.02 2.84 -5.40
N PRO A 48 2.63 3.56 -6.35
CA PRO A 48 3.16 4.89 -6.06
C PRO A 48 2.02 5.78 -5.52
N PRO A 49 2.30 6.61 -4.50
CA PRO A 49 1.29 7.45 -3.84
C PRO A 49 0.61 8.48 -4.77
N ASP A 50 1.08 8.61 -6.02
CA ASP A 50 0.51 9.50 -7.05
C ASP A 50 -0.93 9.14 -7.50
N GLN A 51 -1.49 8.02 -7.05
CA GLN A 51 -2.91 7.69 -7.28
C GLN A 51 -3.84 7.89 -6.05
N GLU A 52 -3.32 8.28 -4.89
CA GLU A 52 -4.19 8.58 -3.73
C GLU A 52 -4.79 10.00 -3.78
N LYS A 53 -4.48 10.77 -4.83
CA LYS A 53 -4.83 12.20 -4.95
C LYS A 53 -5.85 12.54 -6.04
N LYS A 54 -6.68 11.60 -6.48
CA LYS A 54 -7.81 11.89 -7.41
C LYS A 54 -9.19 11.41 -6.94
N GLY A 55 -9.31 10.96 -5.69
CA GLY A 55 -10.58 10.52 -5.12
C GLY A 55 -11.30 11.55 -4.23
N TYR A 56 -10.63 12.62 -3.80
CA TYR A 56 -11.16 13.55 -2.78
C TYR A 56 -11.40 14.98 -3.29
N GLU A 57 -11.79 15.15 -4.55
CA GLU A 57 -12.18 16.48 -5.08
C GLU A 57 -13.55 16.50 -5.77
N LEU A 58 -14.53 15.71 -5.31
CA LEU A 58 -15.92 15.88 -5.73
C LEU A 58 -16.87 15.61 -4.57
N GLU A 59 -17.19 16.64 -3.78
CA GLU A 59 -18.55 16.84 -3.20
C GLU A 59 -18.60 18.11 -2.33
N LYS A 60 -18.60 19.29 -2.96
CA LYS A 60 -19.34 20.44 -2.45
C LYS A 60 -20.32 20.92 -3.52
N GLY A 61 -21.20 20.02 -3.93
CA GLY A 61 -22.40 20.37 -4.67
C GLY A 61 -23.29 21.25 -3.81
N ALA A 62 -23.52 22.47 -4.24
CA ALA A 62 -24.42 23.42 -3.61
C ALA A 62 -25.80 22.79 -3.39
N ARG A 63 -26.20 22.62 -2.12
CA ARG A 63 -27.59 22.38 -1.76
C ARG A 63 -28.07 23.50 -0.85
N MET A 64 -28.31 24.67 -1.44
CA MET A 64 -29.26 25.62 -0.85
C MET A 64 -30.61 24.90 -0.71
N ARG A 65 -31.00 24.64 0.54
CA ARG A 65 -32.41 24.47 0.90
C ARG A 65 -32.74 25.50 1.95
N ASN A 66 -33.09 26.69 1.48
CA ASN A 66 -33.97 27.58 2.21
C ASN A 66 -35.34 26.90 2.32
N ARG A 67 -35.75 26.53 3.54
CA ARG A 67 -37.15 26.29 3.95
C ARG A 67 -37.20 26.00 5.45
N TYR A 68 -37.16 27.04 6.26
CA TYR A 68 -37.79 27.03 7.58
C TYR A 68 -38.70 28.26 7.66
N SER A 69 -39.87 28.13 7.03
CA SER A 69 -41.06 28.87 7.40
C SER A 69 -41.90 27.93 8.27
N ARG A 70 -41.85 28.14 9.57
CA ARG A 70 -43.03 27.96 10.43
C ARG A 70 -42.86 28.75 11.71
#